data_AF-A0A7C3UYL1-F1
#
_entry.id   AF-A0A7C3UYL1-F1
#
_cell.length_a   1.000
_cell.length_b   1.000
_cell.length_c   1.000
_cell.angle_alpha   90.00
_cell.angle_beta   90.00
_cell.angle_gamma   90.00
#
_symmetry.space_group_name_H-M   'P 1'
#
loop_
_entity.id
_entity.type
_entity.pdbx_description
1 polymer ?
#
loop_
_entity_poly.entity_id
_entity_poly.type
_entity_poly.pdbx_seq_one_letter_code
_entity_poly.pdbx_strand_id
1 'polypeptide(L)' 'MIIILQLLVLSLIILSFVMIVAIPVILGSPKDWEQSKNLIYLGAGLWTSLLLLTGIVNSFVI' A
#
# COMPACT_ATOMS: atom_id res chain seq x y z
N MET A 1 21.45 3.67 -3.85
CA MET A 1 20.06 3.57 -4.32
C MET A 1 19.46 2.18 -4.16
N ILE A 2 20.23 1.10 -4.33
CA ILE A 2 19.68 -0.26 -4.28
C ILE A 2 19.03 -0.66 -2.95
N ILE A 3 19.62 -0.28 -1.80
CA ILE A 3 19.04 -0.54 -0.47
C ILE A 3 17.72 0.22 -0.29
N ILE A 4 17.65 1.46 -0.78
CA ILE A 4 16.41 2.27 -0.72
C ILE A 4 15.33 1.60 -1.58
N LEU A 5 15.68 1.15 -2.78
CA LEU A 5 14.76 0.42 -3.66
C LEU A 5 14.25 -0.87 -3.00
N GLN A 6 15.14 -1.66 -2.37
CA GLN A 6 14.75 -2.88 -1.65
C GLN A 6 13.80 -2.59 -0.49
N LEU A 7 14.06 -1.53 0.29
CA LEU A 7 13.18 -1.13 1.38
C LEU A 7 11.81 -0.65 0.86
N LEU A 8 11.77 0.13 -0.21
CA LEU A 8 10.53 0.58 -0.85
C LEU A 8 9.69 -0.60 -1.36
N VAL A 9 10.32 -1.54 -2.05
CA VAL A 9 9.66 -2.78 -2.53
C VAL A 9 9.16 -3.60 -1.35
N LEU A 10 9.94 -3.76 -0.29
CA LEU A 10 9.51 -4.48 0.91
C LEU A 10 8.29 -3.81 1.57
N SER A 11 8.30 -2.48 1.72
CA SER A 11 7.16 -1.72 2.24
C SER A 11 5.92 -1.88 1.36
N LEU A 12 6.08 -1.86 0.04
CA LEU A 12 4.98 -2.07 -0.91
C LEU A 12 4.38 -3.47 -0.78
N ILE A 13 5.21 -4.51 -0.62
CA ILE A 13 4.77 -5.89 -0.39
C ILE A 13 3.97 -6.00 0.91
N ILE A 14 4.51 -5.47 2.02
CA ILE A 14 3.84 -5.52 3.33
C ILE A 14 2.49 -4.79 3.28
N LEU A 15 2.46 -3.57 2.74
CA LEU A 15 1.23 -2.80 2.61
C LEU A 15 0.20 -3.51 1.72
N SER A 16 0.64 -4.10 0.61
CA SER A 16 -0.23 -4.87 -0.29
C SER A 16 -0.84 -6.06 0.44
N PHE A 17 -0.05 -6.81 1.21
CA PHE A 17 -0.54 -7.95 1.97
C PHE A 17 -1.58 -7.53 3.02
N VAL A 18 -1.34 -6.43 3.73
CA VAL A 18 -2.31 -5.87 4.68
C VAL A 18 -3.61 -5.50 3.97
N MET A 19 -3.55 -4.80 2.84
CA MET A 19 -4.75 -4.39 2.10
C MET A 19 -5.53 -5.58 1.53
N ILE A 20 -4.84 -6.63 1.04
CA ILE A 20 -5.47 -7.86 0.53
C ILE A 20 -6.33 -8.52 1.60
N VAL A 21 -5.92 -8.48 2.88
CA VAL A 21 -6.70 -9.03 3.99
C VAL A 21 -7.73 -8.03 4.50
N ALA A 22 -7.33 -6.77 4.71
CA ALA A 22 -8.17 -5.76 5.35
C ALA A 22 -9.40 -5.39 4.51
N ILE A 23 -9.24 -5.26 3.19
CA ILE A 23 -10.34 -4.81 2.32
C ILE A 23 -11.51 -5.82 2.31
N PRO A 24 -11.31 -7.13 2.06
CA PRO A 24 -12.40 -8.10 2.14
C PRO A 24 -13.03 -8.19 3.53
N VAL A 25 -12.23 -8.11 4.59
CA VAL A 25 -12.74 -8.16 5.97
C VAL A 25 -13.66 -6.97 6.24
N ILE A 26 -13.23 -5.75 5.93
CA ILE A 26 -14.01 -4.53 6.17
C ILE A 26 -15.29 -4.50 5.31
N LEU A 27 -15.21 -4.97 4.06
CA LEU A 27 -16.37 -5.02 3.17
C LEU A 27 -17.36 -6.13 3.54
N GLY A 28 -16.87 -7.23 4.13
CA GLY A 28 -17.70 -8.36 4.55
C GLY A 28 -18.39 -8.16 5.90
N SER A 29 -17.89 -7.24 6.74
CA SER A 29 -18.44 -6.98 8.07
C SER A 29 -19.49 -5.86 8.07
N PRO A 30 -20.68 -6.07 8.68
CA PRO A 30 -21.69 -5.04 8.82
C PRO A 30 -21.18 -3.91 9.74
N LYS A 31 -21.42 -2.64 9.34
CA LYS A 31 -20.98 -1.39 10.00
C LYS A 31 -19.48 -1.03 9.90
N ASP A 32 -18.59 -1.97 9.61
CA ASP A 32 -17.15 -1.69 9.54
C ASP A 32 -16.75 -0.79 8.36
N TRP A 33 -17.50 -0.85 7.25
CA TRP A 33 -17.27 0.01 6.09
C TRP A 33 -17.37 1.49 6.44
N GLU A 34 -18.44 1.93 7.10
CA GLU A 34 -18.63 3.36 7.39
C GLU A 34 -17.54 3.91 8.32
N GLN A 35 -17.08 3.09 9.26
CA GLN A 35 -16.03 3.45 10.21
C GLN A 35 -14.63 3.46 9.56
N SER A 36 -14.36 2.53 8.63
CA SER A 36 -13.01 2.27 8.14
C SER A 36 -12.74 2.72 6.71
N LYS A 37 -13.75 3.21 5.97
CA LYS A 37 -13.59 3.65 4.56
C LYS A 37 -12.46 4.66 4.36
N ASN A 38 -12.28 5.60 5.30
CA ASN A 38 -11.21 6.59 5.21
C ASN A 38 -9.82 5.95 5.34
N LEU A 39 -9.67 4.91 6.17
CA LEU A 39 -8.42 4.16 6.27
C LEU A 39 -8.12 3.39 4.98
N ILE A 40 -9.14 2.83 4.34
CA ILE A 40 -8.97 2.18 3.03
C ILE A 40 -8.55 3.20 1.96
N TYR A 41 -9.19 4.38 1.90
CA TYR A 41 -8.79 5.42 0.95
C TYR A 41 -7.37 5.95 1.19
N LEU A 42 -6.99 6.15 2.47
CA LEU A 42 -5.62 6.52 2.83
C LEU A 42 -4.63 5.41 2.45
N GLY A 43 -4.96 4.15 2.74
CA GLY A 43 -4.16 2.99 2.36
C GLY A 43 -3.93 2.90 0.85
N ALA A 44 -4.99 3.10 0.06
CA ALA A 44 -4.90 3.14 -1.40
C ALA A 44 -4.00 4.30 -1.89
N GLY A 45 -4.17 5.50 -1.33
CA GLY A 45 -3.33 6.66 -1.66
C GLY A 45 -1.86 6.43 -1.32
N LEU A 46 -1.57 5.86 -0.14
CA LEU A 46 -0.21 5.49 0.27
C LEU A 46 0.38 4.41 -0.64
N TRP A 47 -0.41 3.41 -1.01
CA TRP A 47 0.02 2.34 -1.91
C TRP A 47 0.38 2.87 -3.28
N THR A 48 -0.47 3.72 -3.88
CA THR A 48 -0.18 4.35 -5.18
C THR A 48 1.03 5.27 -5.10
N SER A 49 1.18 6.02 -4.01
CA SER A 49 2.35 6.89 -3.80
C SER A 49 3.64 6.06 -3.71
N LEU A 50 3.63 4.97 -2.96
CA LEU A 50 4.76 4.04 -2.86
C LEU A 50 5.09 3.40 -4.21
N LEU A 51 4.09 3.02 -5.00
CA LEU A 51 4.29 2.47 -6.35
C LEU A 51 5.05 3.47 -7.24
N LEU A 52 4.58 4.71 -7.30
CA LEU A 52 5.21 5.77 -8.11
C LEU A 52 6.62 6.09 -7.61
N LEU A 53 6.80 6.25 -6.30
CA LEU A 53 8.11 6.51 -5.69
C LEU A 53 9.09 5.38 -5.99
N THR A 54 8.65 4.13 -5.91
CA THR A 54 9.49 2.96 -6.23
C THR A 54 9.93 3.00 -7.69
N GLY A 55 9.02 3.32 -8.62
CA GLY A 55 9.34 3.45 -10.04
C GLY A 55 10.35 4.58 -10.32
N ILE A 56 10.18 5.74 -9.68
CA ILE A 56 11.12 6.87 -9.77
C ILE A 56 12.49 6.47 -9.21
N VAL A 57 12.54 5.84 -8.04
CA VAL A 57 13.83 5.42 -7.45
C VAL A 57 14.51 4.36 -8.32
N ASN A 58 13.74 3.48 -8.95
CA ASN A 58 14.25 2.46 -9.85
C ASN A 58 14.99 3.05 -11.06
N SER A 59 14.56 4.20 -11.60
CA SER A 59 15.25 4.86 -12.73
C SER A 59 16.60 5.47 -12.38
N PHE A 60 16.99 5.48 -11.10
CA PHE A 60 18.33 5.87 -10.64
C PHE A 60 19.20 4.67 -10.23
N VAL A 61 18.66 3.45 -10.31
CA VAL A 61 19.35 2.20 -9.96
C VAL A 61 19.75 1.42 -11.22
N ILE A 62 18.81 1.31 -12.17
CA ILE A 62 19.01 0.68 -13.48
C ILE A 62 19.55 1.74 -14.44
#